data_AF-A0A9D6SIF5-F1
#
_entry.id   AF-A0A9D6SIF5-F1
#
_cell.length_a   1.000
_cell.length_b   1.000
_cell.length_c   1.000
_cell.angle_alpha   90.00
_cell.angle_beta   90.00
_cell.angle_gamma   90.00
#
_symmetry.space_group_name_H-M   'P 1'
#
loop_
_entity.id
_entity.type
_entity.pdbx_description
1 polymer ?
#
loop_
_entity_poly.entity_id
_entity_poly.type
_entity_poly.pdbx_seq_one_letter_code
_entity_poly.pdbx_strand_id
1 'polypeptide(L)'
;DITWLKPDGHEMRSEDWATDWAQCVGLQLDGRDLPDADEHGAPLADAVFVLIFNAYYEAVQFTLPPPLSTGAWHLRFDTARGWVATTGPSPAALAPSSPYSLSDRSMALFEWVGQ
;
A
#
# COMPACT_ATOMS: atom_id res chain seq x y z
N ASP A 1 -8.96 4.88 8.84
CA ASP A 1 -9.13 5.84 7.73
C ASP A 1 -8.77 5.21 6.38
N ILE A 2 -9.22 5.82 5.28
CA ILE A 2 -8.95 5.36 3.90
C ILE A 2 -8.47 6.53 3.05
N THR A 3 -7.32 6.37 2.39
CA THR A 3 -6.78 7.34 1.43
C THR A 3 -6.58 6.68 0.06
N TRP A 4 -7.12 7.27 -0.99
CA TRP A 4 -6.86 6.82 -2.37
C TRP A 4 -5.61 7.49 -2.92
N LEU A 5 -4.78 6.73 -3.61
CA LEU A 5 -3.47 7.16 -4.08
C LEU A 5 -3.36 7.08 -5.60
N LYS A 6 -2.70 8.08 -6.17
CA LYS A 6 -2.21 8.06 -7.55
C LYS A 6 -0.97 7.15 -7.69
N PRO A 7 -0.57 6.81 -8.93
CA PRO A 7 0.67 6.10 -9.19
C PRO A 7 1.94 6.79 -8.66
N ASP A 8 1.91 8.10 -8.42
CA ASP A 8 3.03 8.85 -7.83
C ASP A 8 3.09 8.74 -6.30
N GLY A 9 2.17 8.01 -5.66
CA GLY A 9 2.12 7.78 -4.22
C GLY A 9 1.43 8.90 -3.43
N HIS A 10 0.93 9.94 -4.09
CA HIS A 10 0.18 11.02 -3.45
C HIS A 10 -1.32 10.76 -3.47
N GLU A 11 -2.04 11.39 -2.53
CA GLU A 11 -3.50 11.32 -2.45
C GLU A 11 -4.17 11.81 -3.76
N MET A 12 -5.17 11.06 -4.21
CA MET A 12 -6.03 11.43 -5.34
C MET A 12 -6.93 12.60 -4.96
N ARG A 13 -6.91 13.64 -5.78
CA ARG A 13 -7.87 14.75 -5.71
C ARG A 13 -9.07 14.48 -6.62
N SER A 14 -10.14 15.23 -6.44
CA SER A 14 -11.36 15.12 -7.25
C SER A 14 -11.08 15.17 -8.77
N GLU A 15 -10.12 15.99 -9.20
CA GLU A 15 -9.75 16.13 -10.61
C GLU A 15 -9.01 14.89 -11.14
N ASP A 16 -8.23 14.22 -10.30
CA ASP A 16 -7.47 13.01 -10.67
C ASP A 16 -8.40 11.83 -10.98
N TRP A 17 -9.61 11.82 -10.39
CA TRP A 17 -10.65 10.82 -10.67
C TRP A 17 -11.35 11.01 -12.01
N ALA A 18 -11.38 12.25 -12.52
CA ALA A 18 -12.06 12.59 -13.77
C ALA A 18 -11.24 12.20 -15.01
N THR A 19 -10.03 11.66 -14.83
CA THR A 19 -9.15 11.24 -15.91
C THR A 19 -9.47 9.82 -16.38
N ASP A 20 -9.79 9.70 -17.67
CA ASP A 20 -10.18 8.43 -18.34
C ASP A 20 -9.11 7.31 -18.27
N TRP A 21 -7.87 7.63 -17.88
CA TRP A 21 -6.73 6.71 -17.84
C TRP A 21 -6.36 6.22 -16.43
N ALA A 22 -7.17 6.48 -15.40
CA ALA A 22 -6.92 6.01 -14.03
C ALA A 22 -7.08 4.48 -13.90
N GLN A 23 -6.19 3.73 -14.53
CA GLN A 23 -6.13 2.26 -14.57
C GLN A 23 -5.09 1.73 -13.57
N CYS A 24 -4.74 2.57 -12.60
CA CYS A 24 -3.44 2.80 -11.97
C CYS A 24 -3.71 3.41 -10.59
N VAL A 25 -4.16 2.66 -9.57
CA VAL A 25 -4.59 3.26 -8.29
C VAL A 25 -4.06 2.53 -7.07
N GLY A 26 -3.84 3.27 -5.99
CA GLY A 26 -3.52 2.74 -4.68
C GLY A 26 -4.61 3.07 -3.66
N LEU A 27 -4.64 2.28 -2.59
CA LEU A 27 -5.53 2.42 -1.44
C LEU A 27 -4.69 2.23 -0.18
N GLN A 28 -4.52 3.30 0.59
CA GLN A 28 -3.93 3.23 1.92
C GLN A 28 -5.03 3.08 2.96
N LEU A 29 -4.88 2.09 3.83
CA LEU A 29 -5.75 1.81 4.96
C LEU A 29 -4.96 2.11 6.23
N ASP A 30 -5.33 3.17 6.94
CA ASP A 30 -4.71 3.52 8.21
C ASP A 30 -5.66 3.15 9.35
N GLY A 31 -5.45 1.99 9.97
CA GLY A 31 -6.30 1.57 11.08
C GLY A 31 -5.93 2.22 12.42
N ARG A 32 -4.82 2.98 12.52
CA ARG A 32 -4.39 3.60 13.79
C ARG A 32 -5.39 4.63 14.33
N ASP A 33 -6.23 5.17 13.45
CA ASP A 33 -7.29 6.13 13.78
C ASP A 33 -8.66 5.46 14.04
N LEU A 34 -8.75 4.12 14.01
CA LEU A 34 -9.99 3.42 14.35
C LEU A 34 -10.14 3.33 15.87
N PRO A 35 -11.30 3.70 16.44
CA PRO A 35 -11.55 3.65 17.88
C PRO A 35 -11.85 2.23 18.39
N ASP A 36 -11.41 1.19 17.67
CA ASP A 36 -11.71 -0.19 18.02
C ASP A 36 -10.86 -0.63 19.20
N ALA A 37 -11.56 -1.22 20.17
CA ALA A 37 -10.96 -1.84 21.33
C ALA A 37 -11.44 -3.29 21.40
N ASP A 38 -10.58 -4.16 21.93
CA ASP A 38 -10.97 -5.54 22.18
C ASP A 38 -12.07 -5.63 23.26
N GLU A 39 -12.52 -6.86 23.56
CA GLU A 39 -13.53 -7.12 24.60
C GLU A 39 -13.14 -6.64 26.01
N HIS A 40 -11.86 -6.30 26.22
CA HIS A 40 -11.31 -5.78 27.48
C HIS A 40 -11.06 -4.26 27.44
N GLY A 41 -11.41 -3.58 26.35
CA GLY A 41 -11.21 -2.14 26.18
C GLY A 41 -9.76 -1.75 25.85
N ALA A 42 -8.90 -2.70 25.49
CA ALA A 42 -7.56 -2.41 25.01
C ALA A 42 -7.62 -1.95 23.55
N PRO A 43 -6.93 -0.85 23.16
CA PRO A 43 -6.88 -0.41 21.77
C PRO A 43 -6.35 -1.54 20.89
N LEU A 44 -7.05 -1.88 19.81
CA LEU A 44 -6.44 -2.69 18.76
C LEU A 44 -5.38 -1.81 18.09
N ALA A 45 -4.10 -2.14 18.30
CA ALA A 45 -3.02 -1.52 17.54
C ALA A 45 -3.13 -1.98 16.09
N ASP A 46 -3.74 -1.13 15.27
CA ASP A 46 -3.99 -1.48 13.88
C ASP A 46 -2.79 -1.19 12.98
N ALA A 47 -2.59 -2.08 12.02
CA ALA A 47 -1.56 -1.96 11.01
C ALA A 47 -1.97 -0.96 9.92
N VAL A 48 -0.97 -0.36 9.26
CA VAL A 48 -1.21 0.44 8.06
C VAL A 48 -0.90 -0.43 6.84
N PHE A 49 -1.84 -0.50 5.91
CA PHE A 49 -1.69 -1.25 4.66
C PHE A 49 -1.76 -0.34 3.46
N VAL A 50 -1.12 -0.78 2.38
CA VAL A 50 -1.28 -0.19 1.05
C VAL A 50 -1.59 -1.30 0.07
N LEU A 51 -2.72 -1.20 -0.62
CA LEU A 51 -3.08 -2.04 -1.74
C LEU A 51 -2.91 -1.24 -3.02
N ILE A 52 -2.20 -1.77 -4.00
CA ILE A 52 -2.05 -1.14 -5.32
C ILE A 52 -2.63 -2.06 -6.39
N PHE A 53 -3.35 -1.48 -7.34
CA PHE A 53 -4.08 -2.17 -8.40
C PHE A 53 -3.64 -1.63 -9.75
N ASN A 54 -3.16 -2.52 -10.62
CA ASN A 54 -2.90 -2.22 -12.02
C ASN A 54 -3.93 -2.90 -12.91
N ALA A 55 -4.94 -2.13 -13.31
CA ALA A 55 -5.90 -2.48 -14.33
C ALA A 55 -5.46 -2.02 -15.73
N TYR A 56 -4.19 -1.69 -15.94
CA TYR A 56 -3.57 -1.47 -17.27
C TYR A 56 -3.02 -2.77 -17.85
N TYR A 57 -2.78 -2.78 -19.17
CA TYR A 57 -2.36 -3.99 -19.90
C TYR A 57 -0.83 -4.11 -19.97
N GLU A 58 -0.10 -3.12 -19.46
CA GLU A 58 1.36 -3.14 -19.27
C GLU A 58 1.70 -2.89 -17.81
N ALA A 59 2.95 -3.17 -17.44
CA ALA A 59 3.46 -2.86 -16.12
C ALA A 59 3.47 -1.34 -15.88
N VAL A 60 3.13 -0.94 -14.66
CA VAL A 60 3.13 0.45 -14.21
C VAL A 60 4.08 0.59 -13.02
N GLN A 61 4.90 1.64 -13.04
CA GLN A 61 5.65 2.03 -11.85
C GLN A 61 4.73 2.78 -10.90
N PHE A 62 4.57 2.23 -9.70
CA PHE A 62 3.83 2.84 -8.61
C PHE A 62 4.81 3.25 -7.50
N THR A 63 4.81 4.51 -7.11
CA THR A 63 5.61 5.00 -5.98
C THR A 63 4.85 4.73 -4.69
N LEU A 64 5.46 3.99 -3.76
CA LEU A 64 4.85 3.75 -2.45
C LEU A 64 4.66 5.07 -1.69
N PRO A 65 3.60 5.19 -0.88
CA PRO A 65 3.27 6.46 -0.23
C PRO A 65 4.41 6.95 0.68
N PRO A 66 4.44 8.27 0.95
CA PRO A 66 5.44 8.91 1.80
C PRO A 66 5.46 8.32 3.22
N PRO A 67 6.54 8.56 3.98
CA PRO A 67 6.71 7.98 5.32
C PRO A 67 5.63 8.44 6.30
N LEU A 68 5.16 7.51 7.13
CA LEU A 68 4.29 7.80 8.28
C LEU A 68 5.10 8.04 9.56
N SER A 69 6.20 7.31 9.71
CA SER A 69 7.17 7.38 10.81
C SER A 69 8.50 6.77 10.35
N THR A 70 9.40 6.44 11.27
CA THR A 70 10.57 5.62 10.95
C THR A 70 10.13 4.17 10.69
N GLY A 71 10.22 3.71 9.45
CA GLY A 71 9.79 2.37 9.07
C GLY A 71 9.96 2.08 7.58
N ALA A 72 9.40 0.97 7.14
CA ALA A 72 9.43 0.51 5.76
C ALA A 72 8.13 -0.19 5.37
N TRP A 73 7.87 -0.22 4.06
CA TRP A 73 6.79 -0.99 3.46
C TRP A 73 7.26 -2.43 3.21
N HIS A 74 6.60 -3.40 3.81
CA HIS A 74 6.87 -4.81 3.58
C HIS A 74 5.86 -5.37 2.58
N LEU A 75 6.34 -5.85 1.43
CA LEU A 75 5.49 -6.60 0.50
C LEU A 75 5.02 -7.90 1.17
N ARG A 76 3.69 -8.08 1.26
CA ARG A 76 3.07 -9.31 1.78
C ARG A 76 2.67 -10.25 0.65
N PHE A 77 2.12 -9.69 -0.41
CA PHE A 77 1.59 -10.45 -1.53
C PHE A 77 1.59 -9.61 -2.80
N ASP A 78 1.88 -10.24 -3.94
CA ASP A 78 1.67 -9.69 -5.28
C ASP A 78 1.05 -10.79 -6.15
N THR A 79 -0.08 -10.56 -6.81
CA THR A 79 -0.74 -11.59 -7.64
C THR A 79 0.16 -12.14 -8.75
N ALA A 80 1.15 -11.37 -9.23
CA ALA A 80 2.11 -11.80 -10.25
C ALA A 80 3.25 -12.67 -9.68
N ARG A 81 3.48 -12.64 -8.36
CA ARG A 81 4.61 -13.32 -7.68
C ARG A 81 4.17 -14.33 -6.61
N GLY A 82 2.93 -14.26 -6.17
CA GLY A 82 2.41 -15.00 -5.03
C GLY A 82 2.70 -14.34 -3.68
N TRP A 83 2.61 -15.15 -2.62
CA TRP A 83 2.91 -14.73 -1.25
C TRP A 83 4.41 -14.60 -1.02
N VAL A 84 4.81 -13.55 -0.30
CA VAL A 84 6.22 -13.32 0.04
C VAL A 84 6.48 -13.79 1.47
N ALA A 85 7.37 -14.76 1.63
CA ALA A 85 7.70 -15.32 2.94
C ALA A 85 8.35 -14.26 3.85
N THR A 86 7.89 -14.21 5.10
CA THR A 86 8.35 -13.25 6.12
C THR A 86 9.53 -13.75 6.95
N THR A 87 10.03 -14.96 6.69
CA THR A 87 11.08 -15.61 7.49
C THR A 87 12.49 -15.21 7.04
N GLY A 88 13.14 -14.34 7.83
CA GLY A 88 14.54 -13.90 7.64
C GLY A 88 14.69 -12.37 7.49
N PRO A 89 15.92 -11.82 7.39
CA PRO A 89 16.14 -10.41 7.05
C PRO A 89 15.56 -10.17 5.65
N SER A 90 14.35 -9.61 5.61
CA SER A 90 13.45 -9.78 4.47
C SER A 90 13.87 -8.91 3.27
N PRO A 91 14.08 -9.48 2.06
CA PRO A 91 14.27 -8.72 0.82
C PRO A 91 13.02 -7.97 0.34
N ALA A 92 11.93 -8.00 1.12
CA ALA A 92 10.62 -7.41 0.82
C ALA A 92 10.39 -6.03 1.45
N ALA A 93 11.34 -5.51 2.24
CA ALA A 93 11.25 -4.20 2.87
C ALA A 93 11.69 -3.10 1.89
N LEU A 94 10.77 -2.21 1.55
CA LEU A 94 10.97 -1.08 0.65
C LEU A 94 10.92 0.21 1.47
N ALA A 95 11.86 1.11 1.20
CA ALA A 95 11.83 2.42 1.82
C ALA A 95 10.57 3.19 1.38
N PRO A 96 10.07 4.13 2.18
CA PRO A 96 9.01 5.05 1.77
C PRO A 96 9.37 5.75 0.46
N SER A 97 8.37 6.04 -0.37
CA SER A 97 8.58 6.65 -1.70
C SER A 97 9.46 5.82 -2.66
N SER A 98 9.73 4.54 -2.36
CA SER A 98 10.37 3.65 -3.32
C SER A 98 9.42 3.33 -4.48
N PRO A 99 9.90 3.29 -5.72
CA PRO A 99 9.12 2.79 -6.84
C PRO A 99 8.95 1.26 -6.74
N TYR A 100 7.77 0.78 -7.08
CA TYR A 100 7.43 -0.62 -7.24
C TYR A 100 6.89 -0.85 -8.65
N SER A 101 7.50 -1.78 -9.38
CA SER A 101 6.99 -2.18 -10.70
C SER A 101 5.87 -3.20 -10.53
N LEU A 102 4.64 -2.76 -10.75
CA LEU A 102 3.44 -3.59 -10.67
C LEU A 102 3.10 -4.11 -12.08
N SER A 103 3.07 -5.43 -12.24
CA SER A 103 2.75 -6.10 -13.51
C SER A 103 1.38 -5.69 -14.06
N ASP A 104 1.14 -5.95 -15.34
CA ASP A 104 -0.17 -5.79 -15.95
C ASP A 104 -1.22 -6.64 -15.24
N ARG A 105 -2.46 -6.14 -15.17
CA ARG A 105 -3.62 -6.86 -14.61
C ARG A 105 -3.37 -7.47 -13.22
N SER A 106 -2.54 -6.83 -12.39
CA SER A 106 -2.08 -7.37 -11.11
C SER A 106 -2.39 -6.43 -9.94
N MET A 107 -2.29 -6.96 -8.72
CA MET A 107 -2.35 -6.17 -7.49
C MET A 107 -1.29 -6.63 -6.49
N ALA A 108 -0.89 -5.73 -5.62
CA ALA A 108 0.03 -6.02 -4.52
C ALA A 108 -0.43 -5.39 -3.20
N LEU A 109 -0.11 -6.07 -2.09
CA LEU A 109 -0.40 -5.67 -0.73
C LEU A 109 0.90 -5.45 0.04
N PHE A 110 1.03 -4.27 0.63
CA PHE A 110 2.12 -3.88 1.50
C PHE A 110 1.59 -3.59 2.89
N GLU A 111 2.40 -3.88 3.89
CA GLU A 111 2.16 -3.53 5.29
C GLU A 111 3.27 -2.59 5.76
N TRP A 112 2.90 -1.53 6.48
CA TRP A 112 3.85 -0.67 7.14
C TRP A 112 4.42 -1.36 8.38
N VAL A 113 5.74 -1.46 8.44
CA VAL A 113 6.45 -1.94 9.63
C VAL A 113 7.37 -0.82 10.09
N GLY A 114 7.02 -0.19 11.19
CA GLY A 114 7.75 0.96 11.75
C GLY A 114 7.62 1.03 13.27
N GLN A 115 8.37 1.96 13.87
CA GLN A 115 8.23 2.35 15.28
C GLN A 115 7.14 3.40 15.46
#